data_AF-A0A2G2ZAY9-F1
#
_entry.id   AF-A0A2G2ZAY9-F1
#
_cell.length_a   1.000
_cell.length_b   1.000
_cell.length_c   1.000
_cell.angle_alpha   90.00
_cell.angle_beta   90.00
_cell.angle_gamma   90.00
#
_symmetry.space_group_name_H-M   'P 1'
#
loop_
_entity.id
_entity.type
_entity.pdbx_description
1 polymer ?
#
loop_
_entity_poly.entity_id
_entity_poly.type
_entity_poly.pdbx_seq_one_letter_code
_entity_poly.pdbx_strand_id
1 'polypeptide(L)'
;MDEWIQNPTARTASDKILPCVDYATAQETLTKSKEVRYNLVDIVNQVITNVSNINFSPNVDPFYYNQSGPVPPILCNLFNLDLTSHNCGPAEVDLDNATQVLNNYVCQVSPSGICVTPERLTPTLYSQMVAAVNISYGLYHYSPFLVDLRNCDFVRPTFGDIYNIHYPGLLHYSKRVYVGLVMVTIVALLSVAF
;
A
#
# COMPACT_ATOMS: atom_id res chain seq x y z
N MET A 1 -17.36 11.22 -20.27
CA MET A 1 -16.82 11.60 -18.94
C MET A 1 -17.93 12.21 -18.10
N ASP A 2 -18.58 13.28 -18.54
CA ASP A 2 -19.75 13.88 -17.88
C ASP A 2 -20.88 12.88 -17.55
N GLU A 3 -21.25 12.02 -18.50
CA GLU A 3 -22.26 10.96 -18.28
C GLU A 3 -21.93 10.04 -17.08
N TRP A 4 -20.65 9.71 -16.88
CA TRP A 4 -20.20 8.89 -15.75
C TRP A 4 -20.17 9.68 -14.43
N ILE A 5 -19.85 10.97 -14.48
CA ILE A 5 -19.90 11.85 -13.29
C ILE A 5 -21.34 11.96 -12.76
N GLN A 6 -22.31 12.04 -13.67
CA GLN A 6 -23.73 12.14 -13.32
C GLN A 6 -24.30 10.78 -12.88
N ASN A 7 -23.89 9.68 -13.53
CA ASN A 7 -24.37 8.33 -13.26
C ASN A 7 -23.21 7.32 -13.07
N PRO A 8 -22.48 7.36 -11.93
CA PRO A 8 -21.27 6.56 -11.72
C PRO A 8 -21.51 5.05 -11.63
N THR A 9 -22.74 4.63 -11.34
CA THR A 9 -23.16 3.22 -11.28
C THR A 9 -23.77 2.72 -12.60
N ALA A 10 -23.90 3.58 -13.61
CA ALA A 10 -24.35 3.17 -14.94
C ALA A 10 -23.18 2.53 -15.71
N ARG A 11 -23.50 1.49 -16.51
CA ARG A 11 -22.53 0.83 -17.39
C ARG A 11 -22.07 1.78 -18.50
N THR A 12 -21.04 2.56 -18.21
CA THR A 12 -20.36 3.43 -19.18
C THR A 12 -19.01 2.83 -19.57
N ALA A 13 -18.34 3.43 -20.56
CA ALA A 13 -16.97 3.04 -20.89
C ALA A 13 -15.99 3.26 -19.71
N SER A 14 -16.25 4.28 -18.88
CA SER A 14 -15.43 4.59 -17.69
C SER A 14 -15.63 3.60 -16.54
N ASP A 15 -16.85 3.11 -16.34
CA ASP A 15 -17.19 2.09 -15.32
C ASP A 15 -16.40 0.78 -15.51
N LYS A 16 -16.09 0.43 -16.76
CA LYS A 16 -15.24 -0.74 -17.07
C LYS A 16 -13.78 -0.60 -16.63
N ILE A 17 -13.32 0.61 -16.35
CA ILE A 17 -11.93 0.93 -15.96
C ILE A 17 -11.87 1.29 -14.48
N LEU A 18 -12.87 2.03 -13.98
CA LEU A 18 -13.01 2.47 -12.60
C LEU A 18 -14.45 2.23 -12.11
N PRO A 19 -14.79 1.01 -11.66
CA PRO A 19 -16.09 0.75 -11.08
C PRO A 19 -16.15 1.39 -9.68
N CYS A 20 -17.13 2.27 -9.47
CA CYS A 20 -17.39 2.84 -8.15
C CYS A 20 -18.06 1.81 -7.26
N VAL A 21 -17.55 1.66 -6.05
CA VAL A 21 -18.15 0.85 -5.00
C VAL A 21 -18.93 1.76 -4.06
N ASP A 22 -19.97 1.23 -3.42
CA ASP A 22 -20.72 2.00 -2.43
C ASP A 22 -19.86 2.36 -1.21
N TYR A 23 -20.24 3.46 -0.56
CA TYR A 23 -19.51 4.01 0.59
C TYR A 23 -19.40 3.01 1.76
N ALA A 24 -20.43 2.18 2.01
CA ALA A 24 -20.40 1.25 3.13
C ALA A 24 -19.35 0.15 2.90
N THR A 25 -19.33 -0.45 1.71
CA THR A 25 -18.31 -1.45 1.32
C THR A 25 -16.90 -0.84 1.29
N ALA A 26 -16.77 0.42 0.87
CA ALA A 26 -15.49 1.14 0.90
C ALA A 26 -14.99 1.34 2.34
N GLN A 27 -15.89 1.73 3.25
CA GLN A 27 -15.57 1.91 4.67
C GLN A 27 -15.29 0.59 5.39
N GLU A 28 -15.98 -0.49 5.01
CA GLU A 28 -15.66 -1.84 5.47
C GLU A 28 -14.25 -2.25 5.02
N THR A 29 -13.88 -1.95 3.77
CA THR A 29 -12.53 -2.20 3.24
C THR A 29 -11.47 -1.46 4.07
N LEU A 30 -11.72 -0.20 4.44
CA LEU A 30 -10.83 0.57 5.31
C LEU A 30 -10.73 -0.05 6.72
N THR A 31 -11.84 -0.55 7.25
CA THR A 31 -11.85 -1.21 8.56
C THR A 31 -11.04 -2.50 8.52
N LYS A 32 -11.19 -3.30 7.45
CA LYS A 32 -10.41 -4.51 7.22
C LYS A 32 -8.93 -4.23 7.03
N SER A 33 -8.56 -3.11 6.39
CA SER A 33 -7.13 -2.75 6.27
C SER A 33 -6.51 -2.42 7.63
N LYS A 34 -7.24 -1.75 8.53
CA LYS A 34 -6.79 -1.54 9.92
C LYS A 34 -6.62 -2.85 10.68
N GLU A 35 -7.57 -3.78 10.54
CA GLU A 35 -7.51 -5.10 11.17
C GLU A 35 -6.30 -5.91 10.68
N VAL A 36 -6.07 -5.98 9.37
CA VAL A 36 -4.91 -6.69 8.80
C VAL A 36 -3.61 -6.07 9.28
N ARG A 37 -3.51 -4.74 9.29
CA ARG A 37 -2.34 -4.03 9.83
C ARG A 37 -2.11 -4.39 11.30
N TYR A 38 -3.15 -4.31 12.13
CA TYR A 38 -3.07 -4.65 13.55
C TYR A 38 -2.49 -6.06 13.72
N ASN A 39 -3.05 -7.03 13.01
CA ASN A 39 -2.63 -8.44 13.09
C ASN A 39 -1.19 -8.65 12.59
N LEU A 40 -0.77 -7.97 11.53
CA LEU A 40 0.60 -8.07 11.03
C LEU A 40 1.63 -7.53 12.03
N VAL A 41 1.35 -6.38 12.63
CA VAL A 41 2.22 -5.80 13.68
C VAL A 41 2.25 -6.72 14.90
N ASP A 42 1.09 -7.25 15.31
CA ASP A 42 0.99 -8.19 16.42
C ASP A 42 1.81 -9.46 16.17
N ILE A 43 1.74 -10.07 14.98
CA ILE A 43 2.57 -11.23 14.60
C ILE A 43 4.06 -10.91 14.72
N VAL A 44 4.50 -9.75 14.23
CA VAL A 44 5.90 -9.32 14.35
C VAL A 44 6.30 -9.19 15.82
N ASN A 45 5.44 -8.59 16.65
CA ASN A 45 5.67 -8.46 18.08
C ASN A 45 5.71 -9.80 18.80
N GLN A 46 4.85 -10.75 18.44
CA GLN A 46 4.88 -12.12 18.97
C GLN A 46 6.19 -12.83 18.61
N VAL A 47 6.70 -12.65 17.39
CA VAL A 47 8.01 -13.19 16.99
C VAL A 47 9.15 -12.54 17.80
N ILE A 48 9.08 -11.24 18.05
CA ILE A 48 10.07 -10.54 18.88
C ILE A 48 10.04 -11.10 20.30
N THR A 49 8.89 -11.10 20.95
CA THR A 49 8.76 -11.45 22.37
C THR A 49 8.92 -12.94 22.63
N ASN A 50 8.34 -13.80 21.79
CA ASN A 50 8.25 -15.24 22.03
C ASN A 50 9.31 -16.07 21.30
N VAL A 51 10.08 -15.47 20.38
CA VAL A 51 11.16 -16.16 19.67
C VAL A 51 12.48 -15.43 19.88
N SER A 52 12.56 -14.16 19.51
CA SER A 52 13.85 -13.45 19.49
C SER A 52 14.35 -13.09 20.89
N ASN A 53 13.43 -12.79 21.80
CA ASN A 53 13.72 -12.34 23.17
C ASN A 53 13.77 -13.49 24.18
N ILE A 54 13.39 -14.72 23.79
CA ILE A 54 13.43 -15.90 24.64
C ILE A 54 14.77 -16.63 24.49
N ASN A 55 15.45 -16.84 25.62
CA ASN A 55 16.61 -17.72 25.70
C ASN A 55 16.14 -19.18 25.73
N PHE A 56 16.18 -19.85 24.58
CA PHE A 56 15.77 -21.25 24.47
C PHE A 56 16.74 -22.22 25.16
N SER A 57 16.24 -23.41 25.49
CA SER A 57 17.02 -24.52 26.03
C SER A 57 17.87 -25.18 24.92
N PRO A 58 19.03 -25.80 25.26
CA PRO A 58 19.90 -26.49 24.29
C PRO A 58 19.24 -27.50 23.36
N ASN A 59 18.07 -28.02 23.73
CA ASN A 59 17.36 -29.06 22.98
C ASN A 59 16.42 -28.49 21.89
N VAL A 60 16.37 -27.16 21.70
CA VAL A 60 15.41 -26.48 20.83
C VAL A 60 16.13 -25.89 19.61
N ASP A 61 16.50 -26.75 18.67
CA ASP A 61 17.02 -26.31 17.37
C ASP A 61 15.89 -25.82 16.45
N PRO A 62 16.13 -24.81 15.58
CA PRO A 62 17.35 -24.02 15.43
C PRO A 62 17.41 -22.78 16.33
N PHE A 63 16.53 -22.68 17.33
CA PHE A 63 16.35 -21.48 18.15
C PHE A 63 17.35 -21.34 19.30
N TYR A 64 18.13 -22.38 19.57
CA TYR A 64 19.20 -22.37 20.55
C TYR A 64 20.52 -21.84 19.95
N TYR A 65 20.89 -20.61 20.32
CA TYR A 65 22.18 -19.99 19.97
C TYR A 65 22.55 -18.89 20.98
N ASN A 66 23.73 -18.30 20.81
CA ASN A 66 24.22 -17.24 21.69
C ASN A 66 23.43 -15.94 21.48
N GLN A 67 22.44 -15.70 22.33
CA GLN A 67 21.58 -14.51 22.30
C GLN A 67 22.06 -13.39 23.26
N SER A 68 23.35 -13.31 23.57
CA SER A 68 23.86 -12.33 24.55
C SER A 68 23.76 -10.86 24.07
N GLY A 69 23.41 -10.62 22.81
CA GLY A 69 23.25 -9.30 22.22
C GLY A 69 21.98 -8.56 22.64
N PRO A 70 21.84 -7.30 22.19
CA PRO A 70 20.74 -6.43 22.59
C PRO A 70 19.40 -6.99 22.11
N VAL A 71 18.36 -6.72 22.89
CA VAL A 71 17.01 -7.21 22.66
C VAL A 71 16.32 -6.33 21.61
N PRO A 72 15.79 -6.89 20.50
CA PRO A 72 15.03 -6.11 19.54
C PRO A 72 13.78 -5.52 20.21
N PRO A 73 13.50 -4.23 19.98
CA PRO A 73 12.31 -3.57 20.53
C PRO A 73 11.05 -4.05 19.82
N ILE A 74 9.92 -4.00 20.51
CA ILE A 74 8.61 -4.22 19.89
C ILE A 74 8.22 -3.05 18.98
N LEU A 75 7.43 -3.37 17.96
CA LEU A 75 6.87 -2.39 17.05
C LEU A 75 5.58 -1.82 17.62
N CYS A 76 5.37 -0.53 17.40
CA CYS A 76 4.14 0.11 17.80
C CYS A 76 2.96 -0.32 16.92
N ASN A 77 1.87 -0.71 17.58
CA ASN A 77 0.59 -0.82 16.94
C ASN A 77 -0.19 0.50 17.11
N LEU A 78 -0.51 1.19 16.01
CA LEU A 78 -1.30 2.43 16.06
C LEU A 78 -2.80 2.16 16.31
N PHE A 79 -3.21 0.91 16.43
CA PHE A 79 -4.58 0.52 16.73
C PHE A 79 -4.63 -0.40 17.94
N ASN A 80 -5.67 -0.24 18.75
CA ASN A 80 -6.07 -1.23 19.75
C ASN A 80 -6.81 -2.39 19.07
N LEU A 81 -7.09 -3.44 19.84
CA LEU A 81 -7.82 -4.63 19.39
C LEU A 81 -9.26 -4.31 18.92
N ASP A 82 -9.85 -3.24 19.44
CA ASP A 82 -11.15 -2.68 19.02
C ASP A 82 -11.04 -1.69 17.84
N LEU A 83 -9.86 -1.57 17.22
CA LEU A 83 -9.51 -0.68 16.11
C LEU A 83 -9.56 0.82 16.43
N THR A 84 -9.65 1.18 17.71
CA THR A 84 -9.46 2.58 18.14
C THR A 84 -8.00 3.00 18.01
N SER A 85 -7.75 4.28 17.75
CA SER A 85 -6.39 4.80 17.63
C SER A 85 -5.63 4.67 18.95
N HIS A 86 -4.38 4.23 18.86
CA HIS A 86 -3.46 4.06 19.98
C HIS A 86 -2.21 4.92 19.76
N ASN A 87 -1.71 5.54 20.82
CA ASN A 87 -0.46 6.30 20.79
C ASN A 87 0.67 5.43 21.32
N CYS A 88 1.74 5.33 20.54
CA CYS A 88 2.91 4.53 20.90
C CYS A 88 3.59 5.03 22.17
N GLY A 89 4.06 4.10 22.98
CA GLY A 89 4.95 4.38 24.11
C GLY A 89 6.40 4.68 23.67
N PRO A 90 7.23 5.27 24.55
CA PRO A 90 8.61 5.65 24.22
C PRO A 90 9.55 4.46 23.99
N ALA A 91 9.15 3.25 24.37
CA ALA A 91 9.91 2.02 24.17
C ALA A 91 9.50 1.26 22.90
N GLU A 92 8.46 1.72 22.20
CA GLU A 92 7.97 1.10 20.97
C GLU A 92 8.56 1.79 19.75
N VAL A 93 8.78 1.02 18.68
CA VAL A 93 9.32 1.55 17.43
C VAL A 93 8.20 1.77 16.43
N ASP A 94 8.13 2.99 15.90
CA ASP A 94 7.19 3.31 14.82
C ASP A 94 7.52 2.50 13.55
N LEU A 95 6.48 2.12 12.80
CA LEU A 95 6.63 1.36 11.56
C LEU A 95 7.49 2.06 10.52
N ASP A 96 7.50 3.39 10.48
CA ASP A 96 8.29 4.19 9.54
C ASP A 96 9.80 3.94 9.70
N ASN A 97 10.25 3.66 10.93
CA ASN A 97 11.67 3.41 11.27
C ASN A 97 11.97 1.94 11.58
N ALA A 98 10.96 1.09 11.69
CA ALA A 98 11.07 -0.29 12.16
C ALA A 98 12.10 -1.11 11.37
N THR A 99 12.13 -0.99 10.05
CA THR A 99 13.05 -1.77 9.19
C THR A 99 14.51 -1.45 9.46
N GLN A 100 14.83 -0.17 9.68
CA GLN A 100 16.17 0.32 9.99
C GLN A 100 16.59 -0.08 11.40
N VAL A 101 15.68 0.06 12.38
CA VAL A 101 15.97 -0.30 13.77
C VAL A 101 16.20 -1.80 13.90
N LEU A 102 15.31 -2.64 13.36
CA LEU A 102 15.43 -4.10 13.42
C LEU A 102 16.68 -4.62 12.69
N ASN A 103 17.18 -3.93 11.67
CA ASN A 103 18.40 -4.32 10.96
C ASN A 103 19.63 -4.37 11.88
N ASN A 104 19.67 -3.54 12.92
CA ASN A 104 20.77 -3.52 13.91
C ASN A 104 20.80 -4.76 14.81
N TYR A 105 19.77 -5.62 14.74
CA TYR A 105 19.64 -6.84 15.52
C TYR A 105 19.81 -8.09 14.68
N VAL A 106 20.23 -7.95 13.41
CA VAL A 106 20.45 -9.07 12.50
C VAL A 106 21.82 -9.68 12.75
N CYS A 107 21.84 -10.98 13.01
CA CYS A 107 23.06 -11.75 13.21
C CYS A 107 23.64 -12.24 11.87
N GLN A 108 24.94 -12.52 11.86
CA GLN A 108 25.53 -13.37 10.84
C GLN A 108 25.17 -14.83 11.14
N VAL A 109 24.90 -15.62 10.11
CA VAL A 109 24.49 -17.03 10.25
C VAL A 109 25.55 -17.99 9.70
N SER A 110 25.62 -19.15 10.34
CA SER A 110 26.34 -20.33 9.86
C SER A 110 25.66 -20.95 8.61
N PRO A 111 26.30 -21.92 7.92
CA PRO A 111 25.67 -22.62 6.79
C PRO A 111 24.35 -23.34 7.14
N SER A 112 24.13 -23.68 8.42
CA SER A 112 22.88 -24.26 8.92
C SER A 112 21.81 -23.21 9.27
N GLY A 113 22.07 -21.92 9.07
CA GLY A 113 21.11 -20.83 9.31
C GLY A 113 21.02 -20.36 10.77
N ILE A 114 21.91 -20.82 11.64
CA ILE A 114 21.96 -20.44 13.06
C ILE A 114 22.89 -19.24 13.25
N CYS A 115 22.49 -18.27 14.08
CA CYS A 115 23.31 -17.10 14.42
C CYS A 115 24.67 -17.50 15.01
N VAL A 116 25.74 -16.92 14.48
CA VAL A 116 27.12 -17.06 15.00
C VAL A 116 27.59 -15.82 15.78
N THR A 117 26.97 -14.67 15.51
CA THR A 117 27.19 -13.41 16.23
C THR A 117 26.10 -13.22 17.31
N PRO A 118 26.31 -12.35 18.32
CA PRO A 118 25.45 -12.30 19.50
C PRO A 118 24.06 -11.68 19.27
N GLU A 119 23.78 -11.14 18.09
CA GLU A 119 22.47 -10.58 17.76
C GLU A 119 21.37 -11.64 17.65
N ARG A 120 20.11 -11.20 17.62
CA ARG A 120 18.94 -12.07 17.93
C ARG A 120 18.02 -12.36 16.75
N LEU A 121 18.23 -11.74 15.59
CA LEU A 121 17.42 -11.97 14.40
C LEU A 121 18.24 -12.67 13.32
N THR A 122 17.79 -13.82 12.84
CA THR A 122 18.37 -14.41 11.63
C THR A 122 17.97 -13.56 10.41
N PRO A 123 18.77 -13.53 9.33
CA PRO A 123 18.39 -12.83 8.10
C PRO A 123 17.03 -13.28 7.54
N THR A 124 16.70 -14.57 7.66
CA THR A 124 15.40 -15.11 7.27
C THR A 124 14.27 -14.51 8.10
N LEU A 125 14.41 -14.51 9.43
CA LEU A 125 13.38 -13.96 10.33
C LEU A 125 13.19 -12.47 10.09
N TYR A 126 14.30 -11.73 9.99
CA TYR A 126 14.29 -10.31 9.65
C TYR A 126 13.56 -10.03 8.34
N SER A 127 13.85 -10.79 7.27
CA SER A 127 13.20 -10.57 5.96
C SER A 127 11.68 -10.76 6.02
N GLN A 128 11.19 -11.75 6.79
CA GLN A 128 9.77 -11.99 6.99
C GLN A 128 9.12 -10.86 7.81
N MET A 129 9.80 -10.40 8.86
CA MET A 129 9.32 -9.28 9.67
C MET A 129 9.24 -7.99 8.84
N VAL A 130 10.25 -7.70 8.02
CA VAL A 130 10.27 -6.54 7.12
C VAL A 130 9.14 -6.60 6.10
N ALA A 131 8.84 -7.79 5.55
CA ALA A 131 7.69 -7.94 4.65
C ALA A 131 6.37 -7.55 5.34
N ALA A 132 6.15 -8.03 6.57
CA ALA A 132 4.98 -7.65 7.37
C ALA A 132 4.95 -6.15 7.69
N VAL A 133 6.09 -5.56 8.06
CA VAL A 133 6.23 -4.11 8.31
C VAL A 133 5.89 -3.30 7.07
N ASN A 134 6.43 -3.66 5.91
CA ASN A 134 6.19 -2.94 4.66
C ASN A 134 4.71 -3.01 4.22
N ILE A 135 4.06 -4.17 4.40
CA ILE A 135 2.63 -4.31 4.12
C ILE A 135 1.84 -3.43 5.10
N SER A 136 2.13 -3.49 6.39
CA SER A 136 1.48 -2.66 7.41
C SER A 136 1.66 -1.16 7.17
N TYR A 137 2.86 -0.74 6.76
CA TYR A 137 3.17 0.63 6.33
C TYR A 137 2.29 1.02 5.13
N GLY A 138 2.25 0.19 4.09
CA GLY A 138 1.45 0.45 2.89
C GLY A 138 -0.05 0.54 3.19
N LEU A 139 -0.58 -0.35 4.05
CA LEU A 139 -1.98 -0.30 4.49
C LEU A 139 -2.29 0.97 5.29
N TYR A 140 -1.34 1.50 6.06
CA TYR A 140 -1.57 2.74 6.79
C TYR A 140 -1.59 3.97 5.87
N HIS A 141 -0.58 4.10 5.01
CA HIS A 141 -0.39 5.29 4.20
C HIS A 141 -1.25 5.32 2.94
N TYR A 142 -1.56 4.16 2.34
CA TYR A 142 -2.26 4.11 1.05
C TYR A 142 -3.72 3.68 1.14
N SER A 143 -4.15 2.96 2.19
CA SER A 143 -5.56 2.53 2.26
C SER A 143 -6.58 3.67 2.23
N PRO A 144 -6.40 4.81 2.92
CA PRO A 144 -7.37 5.91 2.85
C PRO A 144 -7.58 6.41 1.42
N PHE A 145 -6.49 6.70 0.70
CA PHE A 145 -6.55 7.11 -0.69
C PHE A 145 -7.17 6.05 -1.61
N LEU A 146 -6.79 4.77 -1.45
CA LEU A 146 -7.36 3.69 -2.27
C LEU A 146 -8.85 3.48 -2.02
N VAL A 147 -9.33 3.77 -0.82
CA VAL A 147 -10.75 3.75 -0.46
C VAL A 147 -11.47 4.93 -1.11
N ASP A 148 -10.89 6.13 -1.07
CA ASP A 148 -11.40 7.34 -1.73
C ASP A 148 -11.40 7.23 -3.26
N LEU A 149 -10.47 6.45 -3.82
CA LEU A 149 -10.47 6.11 -5.23
C LEU A 149 -11.62 5.16 -5.57
N ARG A 150 -11.87 4.17 -4.69
CA ARG A 150 -12.85 3.10 -4.90
C ARG A 150 -14.29 3.57 -4.70
N ASN A 151 -14.57 4.45 -3.74
CA ASN A 151 -15.90 5.09 -3.59
C ASN A 151 -16.13 6.22 -4.61
N CYS A 152 -15.15 6.51 -5.46
CA CYS A 152 -15.16 7.59 -6.45
C CYS A 152 -15.25 9.01 -5.88
N ASP A 153 -15.05 9.20 -4.59
CA ASP A 153 -15.03 10.52 -3.95
C ASP A 153 -13.81 11.34 -4.42
N PHE A 154 -12.70 10.68 -4.73
CA PHE A 154 -11.55 11.33 -5.35
C PHE A 154 -11.73 11.58 -6.87
N VAL A 155 -12.31 10.61 -7.57
CA VAL A 155 -12.34 10.58 -9.04
C VAL A 155 -13.39 11.52 -9.60
N ARG A 156 -14.55 11.60 -8.95
CA ARG A 156 -15.69 12.37 -9.45
C ARG A 156 -15.41 13.88 -9.52
N PRO A 157 -14.84 14.53 -8.48
CA PRO A 157 -14.42 15.92 -8.57
C PRO A 157 -13.33 16.12 -9.63
N THR A 158 -12.33 15.23 -9.66
CA THR A 158 -11.21 15.30 -10.60
C THR A 158 -11.69 15.25 -12.05
N PHE A 159 -12.61 14.34 -12.38
CA PHE A 159 -13.20 14.27 -13.73
C PHE A 159 -14.08 15.48 -14.03
N GLY A 160 -14.77 16.03 -13.01
CA GLY A 160 -15.50 17.28 -13.12
C GLY A 160 -14.60 18.45 -13.52
N ASP A 161 -13.46 18.59 -12.84
CA ASP A 161 -12.49 19.65 -13.13
C ASP A 161 -11.86 19.48 -14.51
N ILE A 162 -11.47 18.26 -14.89
CA ILE A 162 -10.96 17.98 -16.24
C ILE A 162 -12.01 18.33 -17.30
N TYR A 163 -13.27 17.95 -17.08
CA TYR A 163 -14.35 18.25 -18.02
C TYR A 163 -14.60 19.76 -18.12
N ASN A 164 -14.68 20.46 -17.00
CA ASN A 164 -15.04 21.88 -16.99
C ASN A 164 -13.88 22.78 -17.46
N ILE A 165 -12.64 22.45 -17.10
CA ILE A 165 -11.49 23.33 -17.33
C ILE A 165 -10.79 22.99 -18.66
N HIS A 166 -10.64 21.71 -18.99
CA HIS A 166 -9.76 21.28 -20.09
C HIS A 166 -10.52 20.84 -21.35
N TYR A 167 -11.74 20.32 -21.21
CA TYR A 167 -12.53 19.86 -22.34
C TYR A 167 -12.83 20.95 -23.39
N PRO A 168 -13.14 22.21 -23.02
CA PRO A 168 -13.41 23.25 -24.03
C PRO A 168 -12.21 23.50 -24.94
N GLY A 169 -11.01 23.55 -24.36
CA GLY A 169 -9.76 23.68 -25.11
C GLY A 169 -9.52 22.46 -26.01
N LEU A 170 -9.66 21.26 -25.44
CA LEU A 170 -9.47 20.00 -26.17
C LEU A 170 -10.42 19.90 -27.38
N LEU A 171 -11.69 20.27 -27.20
CA LEU A 171 -12.71 20.26 -28.25
C LEU A 171 -12.38 21.27 -29.36
N HIS A 172 -11.89 22.45 -29.01
CA HIS A 172 -11.47 23.46 -29.97
C HIS A 172 -10.29 23.00 -30.83
N TYR A 173 -9.27 22.41 -30.19
CA TYR A 173 -8.11 21.88 -30.92
C TYR A 173 -8.47 20.65 -31.75
N SER A 174 -9.28 19.72 -31.24
CA SER A 174 -9.69 18.54 -32.02
C SER A 174 -10.51 18.93 -33.25
N LYS A 175 -11.39 19.94 -33.12
CA LYS A 175 -12.14 20.50 -34.25
C LYS A 175 -11.22 21.07 -35.32
N ARG A 176 -10.18 21.81 -34.93
CA ARG A 176 -9.18 22.33 -35.89
C ARG A 176 -8.42 21.21 -36.60
N VAL A 177 -8.00 20.18 -35.87
CA VAL A 177 -7.34 19.00 -36.45
C VAL A 177 -8.27 18.29 -37.43
N TYR A 178 -9.52 18.05 -37.04
CA TYR A 178 -10.53 17.41 -37.90
C TYR A 178 -10.78 18.21 -39.18
N VAL A 179 -10.95 19.52 -39.08
CA VAL A 179 -11.09 20.41 -40.25
C VAL A 179 -9.86 20.30 -41.16
N GLY A 180 -8.65 20.32 -40.60
CA GLY A 180 -7.42 20.13 -41.38
C GLY A 180 -7.40 18.77 -42.10
N LEU A 181 -7.82 17.70 -41.43
CA LEU A 181 -7.88 16.36 -41.98
C LEU A 181 -8.88 16.26 -43.14
N VAL A 182 -10.06 16.87 -43.00
CA VAL A 182 -11.08 16.94 -44.06
C VAL A 182 -10.57 17.74 -45.27
N MET A 183 -9.83 18.84 -45.06
CA MET A 183 -9.26 19.60 -46.16
C MET A 183 -8.22 18.79 -46.94
N VAL A 184 -7.34 18.06 -46.24
CA VAL A 184 -6.34 17.19 -46.86
C VAL A 184 -6.99 16.06 -47.66
N THR A 185 -8.05 15.44 -47.13
CA THR A 185 -8.76 14.36 -47.85
C THR A 185 -9.45 14.86 -49.11
N ILE A 186 -10.09 16.04 -49.09
CA ILE A 186 -10.70 16.66 -50.27
C ILE A 186 -9.65 16.97 -51.33
N VAL A 187 -8.51 17.57 -50.95
CA VAL A 187 -7.42 17.87 -51.88
C VAL A 187 -6.86 16.61 -52.52
N ALA A 188 -6.63 15.56 -51.72
CA ALA A 188 -6.15 14.27 -52.23
C ALA A 188 -7.13 13.65 -53.24
N LEU A 189 -8.44 13.68 -52.95
CA LEU A 189 -9.46 13.18 -53.87
C LEU A 189 -9.50 13.97 -55.18
N LEU A 190 -9.41 15.30 -55.11
CA LEU A 190 -9.35 16.15 -56.30
C LEU A 190 -8.09 15.90 -57.14
N SER A 191 -6.94 15.67 -56.51
CA SER A 191 -5.68 15.35 -57.21
C SER A 191 -5.63 13.98 -57.89
N VAL A 192 -6.54 13.07 -57.53
CA VAL A 192 -6.67 11.75 -58.18
C VAL A 192 -7.75 11.80 -59.28
N ALA A 193 -8.73 12.69 -59.15
CA ALA A 193 -9.84 12.81 -60.10
C ALA A 193 -9.51 13.68 -61.34
N PHE A 194 -8.51 14.56 -61.24
CA PHE A 194 -8.02 15.43 -62.31
C PHE A 194 -6.56 15.13 -62.62
#